data_AF-A0A918E190-F1
#
_entry.id   AF-A0A918E190-F1
#
_cell.length_a   1.000
_cell.length_b   1.000
_cell.length_c   1.000
_cell.angle_alpha   90.00
_cell.angle_beta   90.00
_cell.angle_gamma   90.00
#
_symmetry.space_group_name_H-M   'P 1'
#
loop_
_entity.id
_entity.type
_entity.pdbx_description
1 polymer ?
#
loop_
_entity_poly.entity_id
_entity_poly.type
_entity_poly.pdbx_seq_one_letter_code
_entity_poly.pdbx_strand_id
1 'polypeptide(L)'
;MEPAIRAAVRDARAQLASGTWQVTEADRASVRELLTVLGKLPDAQRAALPLAARLEQLREAVAATAVASASSSGQLAWFLGKCITAFTPVTHWEAEPGGTGRAYGSTVPTPDQVTDAERAFTLLRALLATAHHQL
;
A
#
# COMPACT_ATOMS: atom_id res chain seq x y z
N MET A 1 10.03 4.99 2.84
CA MET A 1 8.98 3.96 2.77
C MET A 1 9.24 3.00 1.62
N GLU A 2 9.58 3.47 0.42
CA GLU A 2 9.91 2.64 -0.75
C GLU A 2 10.97 1.55 -0.46
N PRO A 3 12.08 1.79 0.29
CA PRO A 3 13.04 0.73 0.58
C PRO A 3 12.46 -0.43 1.42
N ALA A 4 11.58 -0.12 2.38
CA ALA A 4 10.93 -1.13 3.21
C ALA A 4 9.93 -1.97 2.40
N ILE A 5 9.16 -1.32 1.52
CA ILE A 5 8.23 -2.00 0.60
C ILE A 5 9.00 -2.85 -0.40
N ARG A 6 10.11 -2.33 -0.95
CA ARG A 6 11.00 -3.09 -1.84
C ARG A 6 11.56 -4.34 -1.15
N ALA A 7 11.95 -4.24 0.11
CA ALA A 7 12.40 -5.38 0.90
C ALA A 7 11.27 -6.40 1.10
N ALA A 8 10.07 -5.96 1.50
CA ALA A 8 8.91 -6.84 1.65
C ALA A 8 8.53 -7.54 0.33
N VAL A 9 8.56 -6.81 -0.80
CA VAL A 9 8.29 -7.35 -2.14
C VAL A 9 9.34 -8.39 -2.52
N ARG A 10 10.62 -8.15 -2.24
CA ARG A 10 11.69 -9.12 -2.48
C ARG A 10 11.49 -10.39 -1.66
N ASP A 11 11.20 -10.26 -0.37
CA ASP A 11 10.99 -11.41 0.52
C ASP A 11 9.78 -12.23 0.07
N ALA A 12 8.68 -11.58 -0.31
CA ALA A 12 7.48 -12.22 -0.83
C ALA A 12 7.74 -12.95 -2.16
N ARG A 13 8.49 -12.34 -3.09
CA ARG A 13 8.92 -12.99 -4.34
C ARG A 13 9.75 -14.24 -4.08
N ALA A 14 10.68 -14.17 -3.11
CA ALA A 14 11.49 -15.33 -2.74
C ALA A 14 10.61 -16.48 -2.23
N GLN A 15 9.61 -16.18 -1.39
CA GLN A 15 8.68 -17.19 -0.87
C GLN A 15 7.76 -17.80 -1.95
N LEU A 16 7.33 -17.01 -2.93
CA LEU A 16 6.58 -17.49 -4.10
C LEU A 16 7.46 -18.42 -4.95
N ALA A 17 8.69 -17.99 -5.24
CA ALA A 17 9.63 -18.76 -6.06
C ALA A 17 10.07 -20.07 -5.39
N SER A 18 10.19 -20.09 -4.05
CA SER A 18 10.53 -21.29 -3.28
C SER A 18 9.33 -22.20 -3.01
N GLY A 19 8.10 -21.79 -3.39
CA GLY A 19 6.86 -22.51 -3.06
C GLY A 19 6.50 -22.49 -1.57
N THR A 20 7.21 -21.71 -0.75
CA THR A 20 6.93 -21.54 0.69
C THR A 20 5.66 -20.75 0.92
N TRP A 21 5.33 -19.84 0.01
CA TRP A 21 4.00 -19.24 -0.08
C TRP A 21 3.19 -19.94 -1.16
N GLN A 22 2.28 -20.81 -0.74
CA GLN A 22 1.26 -21.41 -1.61
C GLN A 22 0.05 -20.49 -1.62
N VAL A 23 -0.22 -19.83 -2.75
CA VAL A 23 -1.34 -18.90 -2.87
C VAL A 23 -2.64 -19.70 -2.94
N THR A 24 -3.51 -19.48 -1.96
CA THR A 24 -4.81 -20.13 -1.87
C THR A 24 -5.87 -19.39 -2.71
N GLU A 25 -7.03 -20.00 -2.96
CA GLU A 25 -8.14 -19.29 -3.62
C GLU A 25 -8.63 -18.09 -2.80
N ALA A 26 -8.60 -18.19 -1.47
CA ALA A 26 -8.91 -17.08 -0.58
C ALA A 26 -7.92 -15.92 -0.77
N ASP A 27 -6.61 -16.23 -0.88
CA ASP A 27 -5.60 -15.21 -1.18
C ASP A 27 -5.88 -14.54 -2.53
N ARG A 28 -6.22 -15.31 -3.57
CA ARG A 28 -6.53 -14.76 -4.90
C ARG A 28 -7.75 -13.85 -4.88
N ALA A 29 -8.79 -14.20 -4.12
CA ALA A 29 -9.98 -13.38 -3.97
C ALA A 29 -9.63 -12.04 -3.31
N SER A 30 -8.92 -12.07 -2.18
CA SER A 30 -8.42 -10.88 -1.48
C SER A 30 -7.51 -10.02 -2.37
N VAL A 31 -6.58 -10.65 -3.11
CA VAL A 31 -5.67 -9.96 -4.03
C VAL A 31 -6.44 -9.28 -5.17
N ARG A 32 -7.47 -9.91 -5.73
CA ARG A 32 -8.28 -9.36 -6.83
C ARG A 32 -9.08 -8.13 -6.39
N GLU A 33 -9.69 -8.21 -5.21
CA GLU A 33 -10.41 -7.08 -4.61
C GLU A 33 -9.45 -5.92 -4.33
N LEU A 34 -8.30 -6.21 -3.72
CA LEU A 34 -7.28 -5.21 -3.44
C LEU A 34 -6.75 -4.56 -4.73
N LEU A 35 -6.45 -5.35 -5.77
CA LEU A 35 -5.99 -4.85 -7.07
C LEU A 35 -7.02 -3.91 -7.73
N THR A 36 -8.32 -4.14 -7.51
CA THR A 36 -9.39 -3.26 -8.00
C THR A 36 -9.32 -1.88 -7.36
N VAL A 37 -9.06 -1.81 -6.05
CA VAL A 37 -8.88 -0.54 -5.34
C VAL A 37 -7.57 0.13 -5.76
N LEU A 38 -6.46 -0.61 -5.76
CA LEU A 38 -5.14 -0.09 -6.13
C LEU A 38 -5.04 0.32 -7.60
N GLY A 39 -5.89 -0.20 -8.47
CA GLY A 39 -6.01 0.20 -9.87
C GLY A 39 -6.55 1.63 -10.05
N LYS A 40 -7.24 2.17 -9.04
CA LYS A 40 -7.75 3.56 -9.04
C LYS A 40 -6.67 4.58 -8.69
N LEU A 41 -5.57 4.14 -8.06
CA LEU A 41 -4.46 5.03 -7.77
C LEU A 41 -3.84 5.53 -9.09
N PRO A 42 -3.75 6.85 -9.29
CA PRO A 42 -3.02 7.40 -10.42
C PRO A 42 -1.56 6.97 -10.32
N ASP A 43 -0.95 6.63 -11.46
CA ASP A 43 0.48 6.41 -11.50
C ASP A 43 1.18 7.70 -11.01
N ALA A 44 2.29 7.56 -10.28
CA ALA A 44 3.06 8.68 -9.72
C ALA A 44 3.45 9.76 -10.76
N GLN A 45 3.33 9.44 -12.06
CA GLN A 45 3.54 10.35 -13.19
C GLN A 45 2.34 11.24 -13.56
N ARG A 46 1.12 10.97 -13.10
CA ARG A 46 -0.06 11.87 -13.25
C ARG A 46 -0.13 12.89 -12.12
N ALA A 47 0.97 13.59 -11.88
CA ALA A 47 1.16 14.56 -10.80
C ALA A 47 0.31 15.86 -10.90
N ALA A 48 -0.80 15.86 -11.65
CA ALA A 48 -1.67 17.03 -11.81
C ALA A 48 -2.65 17.23 -10.64
N LEU A 49 -2.76 16.27 -9.72
CA LEU A 49 -3.67 16.36 -8.58
C LEU A 49 -3.05 17.19 -7.43
N PRO A 50 -3.87 18.00 -6.73
CA PRO A 50 -3.46 18.65 -5.49
C PRO A 50 -2.97 17.63 -4.45
N LEU A 51 -2.01 18.03 -3.61
CA LEU A 51 -1.43 17.18 -2.57
C LEU A 51 -2.48 16.52 -1.66
N ALA A 52 -3.53 17.26 -1.30
CA ALA A 52 -4.62 16.75 -0.47
C ALA A 52 -5.37 15.57 -1.13
N ALA A 53 -5.67 15.68 -2.43
CA ALA A 53 -6.35 14.62 -3.18
C ALA A 53 -5.45 13.38 -3.34
N ARG A 54 -4.14 13.58 -3.57
CA ARG A 54 -3.17 12.48 -3.61
C ARG A 54 -3.11 11.75 -2.26
N LEU A 55 -3.10 12.49 -1.16
CA LEU A 55 -3.08 11.92 0.20
C LEU A 55 -4.37 11.14 0.52
N GLU A 56 -5.53 11.65 0.11
CA GLU A 56 -6.81 10.95 0.28
C GLU A 56 -6.82 9.60 -0.43
N GLN A 57 -6.38 9.57 -1.69
CA GLN A 57 -6.25 8.33 -2.47
C GLN A 57 -5.27 7.34 -1.84
N LEU A 58 -4.12 7.83 -1.35
CA LEU A 58 -3.16 6.98 -0.64
C LEU A 58 -3.77 6.39 0.64
N ARG A 59 -4.59 7.15 1.38
CA ARG A 59 -5.27 6.61 2.57
C ARG A 59 -6.29 5.54 2.22
N GLU A 60 -7.09 5.75 1.18
CA GLU A 60 -8.02 4.72 0.70
C GLU A 60 -7.27 3.43 0.35
N ALA A 61 -6.13 3.55 -0.33
CA ALA A 61 -5.30 2.40 -0.68
C ALA A 61 -4.69 1.71 0.56
N VAL A 62 -4.22 2.47 1.56
CA VAL A 62 -3.71 1.87 2.81
C VAL A 62 -4.85 1.18 3.57
N ALA A 63 -6.04 1.80 3.64
CA ALA A 63 -7.20 1.21 4.29
C ALA A 63 -7.62 -0.10 3.62
N ALA A 64 -7.70 -0.13 2.28
CA ALA A 64 -7.98 -1.36 1.54
C ALA A 64 -6.91 -2.43 1.77
N THR A 65 -5.63 -2.04 1.83
CA THR A 65 -4.53 -2.95 2.17
C THR A 65 -4.68 -3.52 3.58
N ALA A 66 -5.10 -2.70 4.55
CA ALA A 66 -5.36 -3.13 5.92
C ALA A 66 -6.55 -4.08 6.04
N VAL A 67 -7.65 -3.79 5.34
CA VAL A 67 -8.80 -4.70 5.27
C VAL A 67 -8.39 -6.03 4.67
N ALA A 68 -7.68 -6.03 3.52
CA ALA A 68 -7.18 -7.25 2.90
C ALA A 68 -6.21 -8.02 3.82
N SER A 69 -5.37 -7.32 4.58
CA SER A 69 -4.48 -7.95 5.56
C SER A 69 -5.25 -8.61 6.70
N ALA A 70 -6.32 -7.97 7.19
CA ALA A 70 -7.13 -8.47 8.30
C ALA A 70 -8.05 -9.63 7.89
N SER A 71 -8.47 -9.67 6.62
CA SER A 71 -9.28 -10.77 6.07
C SER A 71 -8.45 -11.95 5.54
N SER A 72 -7.13 -11.80 5.47
CA SER A 72 -6.22 -12.84 4.98
C SER A 72 -5.53 -13.57 6.15
N SER A 73 -4.89 -14.70 5.84
CA SER A 73 -4.07 -15.43 6.81
C SER A 73 -2.69 -15.78 6.20
N GLY A 74 -1.78 -16.29 7.03
CA GLY A 74 -0.47 -16.76 6.57
C GLY A 74 0.40 -15.66 5.92
N GLN A 75 1.05 -16.01 4.81
CA GLN A 75 2.06 -15.21 4.14
C GLN A 75 1.47 -13.93 3.51
N LEU A 76 0.23 -13.99 3.00
CA LEU A 76 -0.44 -12.80 2.47
C LEU A 76 -0.67 -11.76 3.57
N ALA A 77 -1.23 -12.17 4.71
CA ALA A 77 -1.45 -11.28 5.85
C ALA A 77 -0.13 -10.71 6.39
N TRP A 78 0.91 -11.54 6.50
CA TRP A 78 2.25 -11.08 6.90
C TRP A 78 2.82 -10.03 5.93
N PHE A 79 2.71 -10.29 4.62
CA PHE A 79 3.25 -9.39 3.59
C PHE A 79 2.51 -8.05 3.58
N LEU A 80 1.18 -8.08 3.61
CA LEU A 80 0.35 -6.86 3.66
C LEU A 80 0.58 -6.10 4.97
N GLY A 81 0.70 -6.80 6.10
CA GLY A 81 1.06 -6.22 7.39
C GLY A 81 2.37 -5.44 7.35
N LYS A 82 3.45 -6.03 6.80
CA LYS A 82 4.72 -5.34 6.57
C LYS A 82 4.54 -4.08 5.71
N CYS A 83 3.69 -4.16 4.68
CA CYS A 83 3.45 -3.02 3.81
C CYS A 83 2.74 -1.88 4.55
N ILE A 84 1.69 -2.19 5.31
CA ILE A 84 0.92 -1.21 6.09
C ILE A 84 1.83 -0.46 7.08
N THR A 85 2.72 -1.16 7.79
CA THR A 85 3.68 -0.52 8.70
C THR A 85 4.62 0.44 7.98
N ALA A 86 5.02 0.14 6.73
CA ALA A 86 5.85 1.06 5.96
C ALA A 86 5.08 2.32 5.53
N PHE A 87 3.75 2.25 5.40
CA PHE A 87 2.87 3.36 5.03
C PHE A 87 2.48 4.29 6.20
N THR A 88 2.87 3.99 7.45
CA THR A 88 2.56 4.83 8.62
C THR A 88 2.81 6.34 8.42
N PRO A 89 3.88 6.79 7.76
CA PRO A 89 4.13 8.22 7.53
C PRO A 89 3.03 8.96 6.75
N VAL A 90 2.28 8.29 5.88
CA VAL A 90 1.20 8.93 5.09
C VAL A 90 -0.19 8.75 5.72
N THR A 91 -0.32 7.87 6.72
CA THR A 91 -1.58 7.64 7.45
C THR A 91 -1.74 8.51 8.69
N HIS A 92 -0.66 9.04 9.27
CA HIS A 92 -0.69 9.90 10.48
C HIS A 92 -1.04 11.38 10.25
N TRP A 93 -1.83 11.68 9.21
CA TRP A 93 -2.29 13.05 8.94
C TRP A 93 -3.80 13.15 9.07
N GLU A 94 -4.27 13.99 9.98
CA GLU A 94 -5.63 14.53 9.96
C GLU A 94 -5.62 15.86 9.20
N ALA A 95 -6.47 15.94 8.17
CA ALA A 95 -6.74 17.18 7.47
C ALA A 95 -7.77 17.95 8.29
N GLU A 96 -7.34 18.72 9.29
CA GLU A 96 -8.24 19.70 9.91
C GLU A 96 -8.26 20.97 9.04
N PRO A 97 -9.36 21.31 8.36
CA PRO A 97 -9.43 22.52 7.57
C PRO A 97 -9.78 23.68 8.50
N GLY A 98 -8.78 24.43 8.97
CA GLY A 98 -8.99 25.76 9.57
C GLY A 98 -8.35 26.06 10.93
N GLY A 99 -7.61 25.13 11.55
CA GLY A 99 -6.94 25.38 12.82
C GLY A 99 -5.55 26.00 12.64
N THR A 100 -5.30 27.18 13.21
CA THR A 100 -3.99 27.86 13.26
C THR A 100 -2.96 27.18 14.19
N GLY A 101 -3.09 25.88 14.45
CA GLY A 101 -2.28 25.15 15.41
C GLY A 101 -1.99 23.74 14.92
N ARG A 102 -0.72 23.32 15.03
CA ARG A 102 -0.30 21.92 14.88
C ARG A 102 -1.20 21.04 15.77
N ALA A 103 -2.13 20.29 15.17
CA ALA A 103 -2.83 19.23 15.89
C ALA A 103 -1.79 18.21 16.37
N TYR A 104 -1.88 17.84 17.66
CA TYR A 104 -0.88 17.06 18.39
C TYR A 104 -0.53 15.76 17.64
N GLY A 105 0.73 15.63 17.19
CA GLY A 105 1.22 14.43 16.50
C GLY A 105 0.98 14.35 14.98
N SER A 106 0.26 15.32 14.37
CA SER A 106 0.07 15.36 12.92
C SER A 106 1.27 16.02 12.22
N THR A 107 1.87 15.33 11.26
CA THR A 107 2.94 15.88 10.41
C THR A 107 2.48 15.84 8.97
N VAL A 108 2.49 16.98 8.27
CA VAL A 108 2.19 17.02 6.82
C VAL A 108 3.26 16.17 6.13
N PRO A 109 2.90 15.11 5.38
CA PRO A 109 3.87 14.39 4.58
C PRO A 109 4.44 15.32 3.52
N THR A 110 5.76 15.32 3.34
CA THR A 110 6.39 16.10 2.26
C THR A 110 5.95 15.57 0.90
N PRO A 111 6.00 16.39 -0.17
CA PRO A 111 5.72 15.92 -1.53
C PRO A 111 6.57 14.69 -1.94
N ASP A 112 7.80 14.61 -1.44
CA ASP A 112 8.69 13.46 -1.65
C ASP A 112 8.17 12.21 -0.93
N GLN A 113 7.67 12.33 0.30
CA GLN A 113 7.07 11.21 1.03
C GLN A 113 5.79 10.69 0.35
N VAL A 114 4.98 11.59 -0.22
CA VAL A 114 3.81 11.21 -1.02
C VAL A 114 4.22 10.48 -2.29
N THR A 115 5.23 11.00 -2.99
CA THR A 115 5.77 10.36 -4.21
C THR A 115 6.40 9.00 -3.91
N ASP A 116 7.12 8.87 -2.78
CA ASP A 116 7.67 7.61 -2.28
C ASP A 116 6.55 6.58 -2.01
N ALA A 117 5.43 7.03 -1.44
CA ALA A 117 4.27 6.17 -1.19
C ALA A 117 3.59 5.69 -2.47
N GLU A 118 3.42 6.56 -3.47
CA GLU A 118 2.84 6.17 -4.77
C GLU A 118 3.72 5.15 -5.50
N ARG A 119 5.06 5.35 -5.48
CA ARG A 119 6.01 4.37 -6.02
C ARG A 119 5.92 3.04 -5.28
N ALA A 120 5.79 3.10 -3.96
CA ALA A 120 5.66 1.91 -3.14
C ALA A 120 4.36 1.13 -3.45
N PHE A 121 3.24 1.83 -3.62
CA PHE A 121 1.99 1.21 -4.07
C PHE A 121 2.09 0.63 -5.49
N THR A 122 2.85 1.27 -6.37
CA THR A 122 3.14 0.73 -7.71
C THR A 122 3.88 -0.61 -7.62
N LEU A 123 4.89 -0.71 -6.74
CA LEU A 123 5.62 -1.96 -6.49
C LEU A 123 4.72 -3.04 -5.89
N LEU A 124 3.88 -2.67 -4.91
CA LEU A 124 2.90 -3.58 -4.30
C LEU A 124 1.94 -4.13 -5.35
N ARG A 125 1.31 -3.25 -6.14
CA ARG A 125 0.38 -3.62 -7.22
C ARG A 125 1.03 -4.56 -8.23
N ALA A 126 2.26 -4.30 -8.63
CA ALA A 126 3.00 -5.15 -9.57
C ALA A 126 3.25 -6.56 -9.02
N LEU A 127 3.63 -6.68 -7.73
CA LEU A 127 3.79 -7.98 -7.10
C LEU A 127 2.46 -8.73 -6.99
N LEU A 128 1.41 -8.07 -6.51
CA LEU A 128 0.09 -8.66 -6.34
C LEU A 128 -0.49 -9.14 -7.68
N ALA A 129 -0.32 -8.38 -8.76
CA ALA A 129 -0.70 -8.79 -10.10
C ALA A 129 0.08 -10.03 -10.55
N THR A 130 1.38 -10.08 -10.27
CA THR A 130 2.21 -11.26 -10.59
C THR A 130 1.74 -12.49 -9.81
N ALA A 131 1.50 -12.35 -8.50
CA ALA A 131 1.00 -13.44 -7.66
C ALA A 131 -0.41 -13.91 -8.08
N HIS A 132 -1.23 -13.00 -8.61
CA HIS A 132 -2.55 -13.33 -9.17
C HIS A 132 -2.45 -14.19 -10.44
N HIS A 133 -1.45 -13.92 -11.30
CA HIS A 133 -1.26 -14.61 -12.58
C HIS A 133 -0.39 -15.87 -12.53
N GLN A 134 0.45 -16.05 -11.50
CA GLN A 134 1.41 -17.16 -11.42
C GLN A 134 0.86 -18.45 -10.80
N LEU A 135 -0.46 -18.59 -10.69
CA LEU A 135 -1.10 -19.89 -10.54
C LEU A 135 -2.47 -19.93 -11.20
#